data_AF-A0A848WNK6-F1
#
_entry.id   AF-A0A848WNK6-F1
#
_cell.length_a   1.000
_cell.length_b   1.000
_cell.length_c   1.000
_cell.angle_alpha   90.00
_cell.angle_beta   90.00
_cell.angle_gamma   90.00
#
_symmetry.space_group_name_H-M   'P 1'
#
loop_
_entity.id
_entity.type
_entity.pdbx_description
1 polymer ?
#
loop_
_entity_poly.entity_id
_entity_poly.type
_entity_poly.pdbx_seq_one_letter_code
_entity_poly.pdbx_strand_id
1 'polypeptide(L)'
;LLNAEDGDVFVIFDVRRYENNTLKLAELAQARGAKIVLCTDQWRSPIHRMADICLPSQIIVPSAWDSSTTTMLLLESMISAIQTLHWDTTKDRMQDLEGIFDKTKLFRKFT
;
A
#
# COMPACT_ATOMS: atom_id res chain seq x y z
N LEU A 1 8.83 11.31 -7.80
CA LEU A 1 9.27 12.41 -6.92
C LEU A 1 9.29 13.77 -7.62
N LEU A 2 9.78 13.92 -8.85
CA LEU A 2 9.89 15.25 -9.50
C LEU A 2 8.55 16.03 -9.55
N ASN A 3 7.43 15.33 -9.67
CA ASN A 3 6.08 15.92 -9.71
C ASN A 3 5.33 15.77 -8.38
N ALA A 4 5.98 15.28 -7.32
CA ALA A 4 5.29 15.16 -6.05
C ALA A 4 4.99 16.55 -5.48
N GLU A 5 3.76 16.75 -5.03
CA GLU A 5 3.24 18.04 -4.54
C GLU A 5 2.41 17.88 -3.25
N ASP A 6 1.98 19.00 -2.67
CA ASP A 6 1.12 19.01 -1.49
C ASP A 6 -0.22 18.35 -1.82
N GLY A 7 -0.65 17.42 -0.95
CA GLY A 7 -1.84 16.59 -1.17
C GLY A 7 -1.57 15.22 -1.80
N ASP A 8 -0.39 14.97 -2.35
CA ASP A 8 0.00 13.61 -2.77
C ASP A 8 0.15 12.68 -1.57
N VAL A 9 -0.13 11.39 -1.78
CA VAL A 9 -0.01 10.36 -0.74
C VAL A 9 0.98 9.28 -1.17
N PHE A 10 2.00 9.08 -0.33
CA PHE A 10 2.98 8.00 -0.45
C PHE A 10 2.61 6.88 0.51
N VAL A 11 2.18 5.75 -0.06
CA VAL A 11 2.01 4.50 0.68
C VAL A 11 3.34 3.74 0.64
N ILE A 12 4.06 3.71 1.76
CA ILE A 12 5.40 3.14 1.86
C ILE A 12 5.34 1.83 2.62
N PHE A 13 5.93 0.78 2.06
CA PHE A 13 6.16 -0.49 2.75
C PHE A 13 7.62 -0.57 3.13
N ASP A 14 7.91 -0.55 4.43
CA ASP A 14 9.28 -0.62 4.94
C ASP A 14 9.32 -1.59 6.12
N VAL A 15 9.84 -2.79 5.86
CA VAL A 15 9.91 -3.90 6.82
C VAL A 15 11.37 -4.26 7.10
N ARG A 16 11.62 -4.91 8.24
CA ARG A 16 12.93 -5.11 8.86
C ARG A 16 13.96 -5.67 7.86
N ARG A 17 15.19 -5.15 7.99
CA ARG A 17 16.18 -4.89 6.91
C ARG A 17 15.83 -3.62 6.13
N TYR A 18 15.53 -2.56 6.89
CA TYR A 18 15.14 -1.26 6.37
C TYR A 18 16.15 -0.70 5.38
N GLU A 19 15.67 -0.37 4.20
CA GLU A 19 16.46 0.14 3.09
C GLU A 19 16.73 1.63 3.28
N ASN A 20 17.99 2.05 3.24
CA ASN A 20 18.36 3.47 3.31
C ASN A 20 17.73 4.29 2.17
N ASN A 21 17.51 3.67 1.01
CA ASN A 21 16.88 4.33 -0.13
C ASN A 21 15.40 4.63 0.14
N THR A 22 14.68 3.74 0.84
CA THR A 22 13.29 3.94 1.23
C THR A 22 13.16 5.08 2.24
N LEU A 23 14.11 5.18 3.19
CA LEU A 23 14.17 6.32 4.10
C LEU A 23 14.38 7.65 3.37
N LYS A 24 15.36 7.71 2.47
CA LYS A 24 15.61 8.91 1.64
C LYS A 24 14.40 9.28 0.79
N LEU A 25 13.70 8.29 0.24
CA LEU A 25 12.47 8.51 -0.52
C LEU A 25 11.40 9.19 0.35
N ALA A 26 11.21 8.70 1.58
CA ALA A 26 10.25 9.26 2.53
C ALA A 26 10.63 10.69 2.94
N GLU A 27 11.90 10.97 3.22
CA GLU A 27 12.40 12.32 3.52
C GLU A 27 12.12 13.29 2.37
N LEU A 28 12.40 12.88 1.12
CA LEU A 28 12.14 13.68 -0.06
C LEU A 28 10.64 13.91 -0.30
N ALA A 29 9.79 12.93 -0.02
CA ALA A 29 8.35 13.06 -0.13
C ALA A 29 7.80 14.05 0.92
N GLN A 30 8.19 13.90 2.19
CA GLN A 30 7.80 14.80 3.27
C GLN A 30 8.26 16.24 3.01
N ALA A 31 9.49 16.43 2.53
CA ALA A 31 10.03 17.74 2.19
C ALA A 31 9.22 18.47 1.11
N ARG A 32 8.41 17.75 0.32
CA ARG A 32 7.51 18.32 -0.69
C ARG A 32 6.06 18.50 -0.22
N GLY A 33 5.77 18.24 1.05
CA GLY A 33 4.42 18.35 1.62
C GLY A 33 3.55 17.11 1.41
N ALA A 34 4.08 16.06 0.77
CA ALA A 34 3.31 14.84 0.57
C ALA A 34 3.02 14.13 1.90
N LYS A 35 1.86 13.48 1.97
CA LYS A 35 1.43 12.66 3.09
C LYS A 35 2.05 11.27 3.02
N ILE A 36 2.42 10.71 4.16
CA ILE A 36 3.05 9.39 4.25
C ILE A 36 2.17 8.44 5.06
N VAL A 37 1.75 7.36 4.39
CA VAL A 37 1.12 6.19 5.01
C VAL A 37 2.16 5.08 5.03
N LEU A 38 2.65 4.73 6.22
CA LEU A 38 3.68 3.72 6.41
C LEU A 38 3.07 2.38 6.84
N CYS A 39 3.26 1.35 6.03
CA CYS A 39 3.11 -0.05 6.41
C CYS A 39 4.48 -0.60 6.84
N THR A 40 4.62 -1.00 8.09
CA THR A 40 5.91 -1.44 8.68
C THR A 40 5.69 -2.68 9.54
N ASP A 41 6.77 -3.32 9.98
CA ASP A 41 6.67 -4.35 11.02
C ASP A 41 6.53 -3.76 12.44
N GLN A 42 6.33 -4.66 13.40
CA GLN A 42 6.23 -4.43 14.85
C GLN A 42 7.36 -3.60 15.49
N TRP A 43 8.56 -3.54 14.90
CA TRP A 43 9.68 -2.75 15.42
C TRP A 43 9.69 -1.31 14.92
N ARG A 44 8.88 -1.01 13.89
CA ARG A 44 8.73 0.29 13.22
C ARG A 44 10.02 0.78 12.57
N SER A 45 10.02 0.90 11.25
CA SER A 45 11.15 1.45 10.51
C SER A 45 11.42 2.92 10.88
N PRO A 46 12.63 3.47 10.61
CA PRO A 46 12.95 4.87 10.91
C PRO A 46 11.96 5.89 10.30
N ILE A 47 11.27 5.51 9.22
CA ILE A 47 10.26 6.33 8.53
C ILE A 47 9.05 6.64 9.44
N HIS A 48 8.80 5.85 10.50
CA HIS A 48 7.67 6.09 11.40
C HIS A 48 7.64 7.48 12.04
N ARG A 49 8.81 8.15 12.12
CA ARG A 49 8.92 9.51 12.68
C ARG A 49 8.36 10.60 11.77
N MET A 50 8.26 10.32 10.46
CA MET A 50 7.76 11.24 9.44
C MET A 50 6.42 10.80 8.86
N ALA A 51 5.91 9.62 9.22
CA ALA A 51 4.65 9.11 8.73
C ALA A 51 3.46 9.81 9.39
N ASP A 52 2.47 10.23 8.58
CA ASP A 52 1.18 10.73 9.07
C ASP A 52 0.33 9.59 9.65
N ILE A 53 0.38 8.41 9.01
CA ILE A 53 -0.28 7.18 9.46
C ILE A 53 0.75 6.05 9.47
N CYS A 54 0.84 5.32 10.57
CA CYS A 54 1.72 4.17 10.70
C CYS A 54 0.90 2.93 11.04
N LEU A 55 1.00 1.90 10.19
CA LEU A 55 0.30 0.63 10.31
C LEU A 55 1.32 -0.50 10.53
N PRO A 56 1.65 -0.83 11.79
CA PRO A 56 2.55 -1.93 12.10
C PRO A 56 1.87 -3.30 11.95
N SER A 57 2.54 -4.26 11.32
CA SER A 57 2.11 -5.65 11.20
C SER A 57 3.09 -6.61 11.91
N GLN A 58 2.58 -7.74 12.39
CA GLN A 58 3.42 -8.82 12.94
C GLN A 58 3.98 -9.65 11.79
N ILE A 59 5.31 -9.81 11.76
CA ILE A 59 5.99 -10.56 10.69
C ILE A 59 6.72 -11.81 11.21
N ILE A 60 6.83 -11.98 12.53
CA ILE A 60 7.51 -13.15 13.14
C ILE A 60 6.72 -14.43 12.87
N VAL A 61 7.43 -15.42 12.35
CA VAL A 61 6.97 -16.80 12.18
C VAL A 61 8.10 -17.77 12.57
N PRO A 62 7.82 -19.04 12.88
CA PRO A 62 8.83 -20.03 13.24
C PRO A 62 9.63 -20.49 12.01
N SER A 63 10.31 -19.56 11.34
CA SER A 63 11.08 -19.78 10.12
C SER A 63 12.25 -18.80 10.04
N ALA A 64 13.20 -19.05 9.14
CA ALA A 64 14.30 -18.12 8.85
C ALA A 64 13.85 -16.85 8.07
N TRP A 65 12.60 -16.82 7.63
CA TRP A 65 11.99 -15.74 6.86
C TRP A 65 10.91 -15.04 7.66
N ASP A 66 10.73 -13.76 7.35
CA ASP A 66 9.63 -12.95 7.84
C ASP A 66 8.35 -13.24 7.01
N SER A 67 7.18 -13.24 7.65
CA SER A 67 5.91 -13.44 6.96
C SER A 67 5.31 -12.12 6.48
N SER A 68 4.87 -12.10 5.22
CA SER A 68 4.11 -10.98 4.64
C SER A 68 2.60 -11.13 4.80
N THR A 69 2.09 -12.23 5.34
CA THR A 69 0.65 -12.52 5.40
C THR A 69 -0.13 -11.42 6.10
N THR A 70 0.32 -10.95 7.27
CA THR A 70 -0.38 -9.90 8.02
C THR A 70 -0.31 -8.55 7.30
N THR A 71 0.81 -8.25 6.63
CA THR A 71 0.93 -7.05 5.80
C THR A 71 -0.01 -7.09 4.59
N MET A 72 -0.13 -8.25 3.94
CA MET A 72 -1.05 -8.44 2.82
C MET A 72 -2.50 -8.32 3.28
N LEU A 73 -2.86 -8.96 4.39
CA LEU A 73 -4.21 -8.89 4.97
C LEU A 73 -4.60 -7.44 5.30
N LEU A 74 -3.67 -6.67 5.87
CA LEU A 74 -3.87 -5.25 6.14
C LEU A 74 -4.14 -4.46 4.84
N LEU A 75 -3.34 -4.71 3.80
CA LEU A 75 -3.51 -4.06 2.49
C LEU A 75 -4.84 -4.43 1.84
N GLU A 76 -5.21 -5.70 1.83
CA GLU A 76 -6.50 -6.19 1.31
C GLU A 76 -7.68 -5.57 2.07
N SER A 77 -7.59 -5.51 3.40
CA SER A 77 -8.60 -4.88 4.25
C SER A 77 -8.73 -3.38 3.95
N MET A 78 -7.62 -2.69 3.73
CA MET A 78 -7.61 -1.28 3.34
C MET A 78 -8.26 -1.07 1.97
N ILE A 79 -7.92 -1.91 0.99
CA ILE A 79 -8.55 -1.87 -0.35
C ILE A 79 -10.05 -2.11 -0.24
N SER A 80 -10.49 -3.12 0.51
CA SER A 80 -11.90 -3.45 0.71
C SER A 80 -12.66 -2.30 1.40
N ALA A 81 -12.06 -1.66 2.39
CA ALA A 81 -12.64 -0.51 3.06
C ALA A 81 -12.80 0.69 2.10
N ILE A 82 -11.77 0.99 1.30
CA ILE A 82 -11.84 2.06 0.28
C ILE A 82 -12.93 1.77 -0.75
N GLN A 83 -13.00 0.53 -1.25
CA GLN A 83 -14.03 0.11 -2.20
C GLN A 83 -15.43 0.28 -1.63
N THR A 84 -15.63 -0.07 -0.35
CA THR A 84 -16.93 0.06 0.34
C THR A 84 -17.32 1.53 0.52
N LEU A 85 -16.37 2.38 0.91
CA LEU A 85 -16.60 3.81 1.13
C LEU A 85 -16.87 4.58 -0.17
N HIS A 86 -16.31 4.12 -1.29
CA HIS A 86 -16.40 4.79 -2.59
C HIS A 86 -17.20 4.02 -3.65
N TRP A 87 -18.01 3.06 -3.23
CA TRP A 87 -18.71 2.14 -4.15
C TRP A 87 -19.52 2.88 -5.22
N ASP A 88 -20.25 3.92 -4.81
CA ASP A 88 -21.08 4.74 -5.70
C ASP A 88 -20.30 5.42 -6.84
N THR A 89 -18.99 5.62 -6.66
CA THR A 89 -18.10 6.25 -7.66
C THR A 89 -17.16 5.26 -8.34
N THR A 90 -16.92 4.09 -7.73
CA THR A 90 -15.95 3.10 -8.22
C THR A 90 -16.59 1.99 -9.06
N LYS A 91 -17.91 1.81 -8.94
CA LYS A 91 -18.65 0.76 -9.65
C LYS A 91 -18.45 0.81 -11.16
N ASP A 92 -18.56 1.99 -11.77
CA ASP A 92 -18.45 2.13 -13.23
C ASP A 92 -17.04 1.77 -13.72
N ARG A 93 -15.99 2.19 -12.98
CA ARG A 93 -14.59 1.80 -13.29
C ARG A 93 -14.36 0.30 -13.16
N MET A 94 -14.99 -0.36 -12.19
CA MET A 94 -14.91 -1.82 -12.05
C MET A 94 -15.57 -2.52 -13.23
N GLN A 95 -16.73 -2.04 -13.68
CA GLN A 95 -17.42 -2.58 -14.86
C GLN A 95 -16.61 -2.41 -16.15
N ASP A 96 -15.95 -1.25 -16.32
CA ASP A 96 -15.05 -1.04 -17.46
C ASP A 96 -13.88 -2.04 -17.46
N LEU A 97 -13.30 -2.29 -16.28
CA LEU A 97 -12.21 -3.25 -16.09
C LEU A 97 -12.67 -4.68 -16.42
N GLU A 98 -13.86 -5.08 -15.95
CA GLU A 98 -14.48 -6.36 -16.31
C GLU A 98 -14.68 -6.48 -17.83
N GLY A 99 -15.16 -5.41 -18.48
CA GLY A 99 -15.30 -5.37 -19.93
C GLY A 99 -13.98 -5.55 -20.69
N ILE A 100 -12.86 -5.08 -20.14
CA ILE A 100 -11.52 -5.30 -20.71
C ILE A 100 -11.08 -6.76 -20.51
N PHE A 101 -11.29 -7.34 -19.33
CA PHE A 101 -10.95 -8.74 -19.06
C PHE A 101 -11.73 -9.70 -19.97
N ASP A 102 -13.01 -9.41 -20.22
CA ASP A 102 -13.85 -10.16 -21.14
C ASP A 102 -13.32 -10.13 -22.57
N LYS A 103 -12.89 -8.96 -23.05
CA LYS A 103 -12.34 -8.79 -24.41
C LYS A 103 -11.00 -9.47 -24.59
N THR A 104 -10.15 -9.43 -23.56
CA THR A 104 -8.81 -10.02 -23.61
C THR A 104 -8.80 -11.54 -23.38
N LYS A 105 -9.94 -12.12 -22.97
CA LYS A 105 -10.04 -13.53 -22.53
C LYS A 105 -8.99 -13.89 -21.47
N LEU A 106 -8.56 -12.91 -20.69
CA LEU A 106 -7.50 -13.08 -19.70
C LEU A 106 -7.89 -14.13 -18.65
N PHE A 107 -9.18 -14.20 -18.33
CA PHE A 107 -9.75 -15.15 -17.41
C PHE A 107 -10.76 -16.07 -18.10
N ARG A 108 -10.74 -17.34 -17.71
CA ARG A 108 -11.68 -18.34 -18.21
C ARG A 108 -13.03 -18.09 -17.56
N LYS A 109 -14.06 -17.77 -18.35
CA LYS A 109 -15.44 -17.79 -17.86
C LYS A 109 -15.85 -19.23 -17.63
N PHE A 110 -16.19 -19.58 -16.39
CA PHE A 110 -16.83 -20.85 -16.08
C PHE A 110 -18.31 -20.72 -16.43
N THR A 111 -18.70 -21.23 -17.59
CA THR A 111 -20.10 -21.60 -17.90
C THR A 111 -20.48 -22.88 -17.19
#